data_AF-A0AA44WH50-F1
#
_entry.id   AF-A0AA44WH50-F1
#
_cell.length_a   1.000
_cell.length_b   1.000
_cell.length_c   1.000
_cell.angle_alpha   90.00
_cell.angle_beta   90.00
_cell.angle_gamma   90.00
#
_symmetry.space_group_name_H-M   'P 1'
#
loop_
_entity.id
_entity.type
_entity.pdbx_description
1 polymer ?
#
loop_
_entity_poly.entity_id
_entity_poly.type
_entity_poly.pdbx_seq_one_letter_code
_entity_poly.pdbx_strand_id
1 'polypeptide(L)'
;MADLATCRPLTRDSVIEAHALIKPLVHLTPVLKNKTLNELASTPRHVASLTGTKWQGRTPAKPTLRLYFKCENLQRIGAFKARGAFHAIERLKLEPGWREGGGAQRGVVTHSSGNHAQALALAARESSIPAHIVMPSVSRPNKVAATKGYGAIVYSSGSTSVEREAVANEVIAATGARLVPPYDHPDIMLGQGTMGLEFQDQARDLLPAGKKDLDAIVTPCGGGGMLSGVALSCEGTGIRVYGSEPEYEGADDAKRGYETGKRVETVKGLTIADGLRTPVGVHPWGVIYERKLVSAMFAVSEDDILQATKLVFERFKLVIEPSAAVPLATALYNEDFRAMVEREAGEAGWDLGLVFSGGNIAMDGLVELFAAKQQS
;
A
#
# COMPACT_ATOMS: atom_id res chain seq x y z
N MET A 1 -5.43 -8.19 -18.31
CA MET A 1 -5.91 -6.83 -18.07
C MET A 1 -6.43 -6.22 -19.35
N ALA A 2 -6.98 -5.00 -19.29
CA ALA A 2 -7.13 -4.18 -20.49
C ALA A 2 -5.82 -4.18 -21.28
N ASP A 3 -5.92 -4.17 -22.60
CA ASP A 3 -4.74 -4.03 -23.44
C ASP A 3 -3.93 -2.80 -22.99
N LEU A 4 -2.62 -2.97 -22.79
CA LEU A 4 -1.71 -1.89 -22.40
C LEU A 4 -1.78 -0.72 -23.40
N ALA A 5 -2.07 -0.99 -24.67
CA ALA A 5 -2.28 0.05 -25.70
C ALA A 5 -3.52 0.93 -25.44
N THR A 6 -4.47 0.47 -24.62
CA THR A 6 -5.70 1.20 -24.24
C THR A 6 -5.61 1.85 -22.87
N CYS A 7 -4.52 1.60 -22.14
CA CYS A 7 -4.30 2.19 -20.82
C CYS A 7 -4.04 3.70 -20.95
N ARG A 8 -4.56 4.45 -19.98
CA ARG A 8 -4.21 5.87 -19.85
C ARG A 8 -2.73 6.00 -19.48
N PRO A 9 -2.05 7.09 -19.91
CA PRO A 9 -0.67 7.32 -19.52
C PRO A 9 -0.57 7.50 -18.00
N LEU A 10 0.55 7.08 -17.41
CA LEU A 10 0.79 7.22 -15.98
C LEU A 10 1.11 8.68 -15.64
N THR A 11 0.10 9.51 -15.43
CA THR A 11 0.21 10.95 -15.15
C THR A 11 -0.77 11.35 -14.06
N ARG A 12 -0.55 12.53 -13.44
CA ARG A 12 -1.53 13.11 -12.51
C ARG A 12 -2.93 13.21 -13.12
N ASP A 13 -3.05 13.68 -14.35
CA ASP A 13 -4.35 13.87 -15.02
C ASP A 13 -5.11 12.55 -15.17
N SER A 14 -4.40 11.46 -15.49
CA SER A 14 -5.01 10.13 -15.51
C SER A 14 -5.45 9.65 -14.13
N VAL A 15 -4.78 10.06 -13.04
CA VAL A 15 -5.26 9.79 -11.68
C VAL A 15 -6.52 10.59 -11.37
N ILE A 16 -6.64 11.83 -11.87
CA ILE A 16 -7.85 12.65 -11.75
C ILE A 16 -9.02 12.00 -12.50
N GLU A 17 -8.79 11.53 -13.72
CA GLU A 17 -9.80 10.77 -14.49
C GLU A 17 -10.20 9.48 -13.75
N ALA A 18 -9.22 8.72 -13.24
CA ALA A 18 -9.48 7.52 -12.47
C ALA A 18 -10.32 7.81 -11.22
N HIS A 19 -10.02 8.91 -10.52
CA HIS A 19 -10.78 9.35 -9.35
C HIS A 19 -12.23 9.69 -9.73
N ALA A 20 -12.46 10.44 -10.80
CA ALA A 20 -13.81 10.74 -11.28
C ALA A 20 -14.59 9.47 -11.61
N LEU A 21 -13.94 8.47 -12.21
CA LEU A 21 -14.56 7.20 -12.60
C LEU A 21 -14.98 6.35 -11.39
N ILE A 22 -14.15 6.26 -10.35
CA ILE A 22 -14.42 5.36 -9.21
C ILE A 22 -14.97 6.05 -7.97
N LYS A 23 -15.05 7.39 -7.93
CA LYS A 23 -15.60 8.15 -6.80
C LYS A 23 -16.92 7.60 -6.24
N PRO A 24 -17.93 7.19 -7.05
CA PRO A 24 -19.17 6.64 -6.50
C PRO A 24 -19.05 5.19 -6.00
N LEU A 25 -17.92 4.52 -6.26
CA LEU A 25 -17.70 3.10 -6.00
C LEU A 25 -16.78 2.85 -4.80
N VAL A 26 -16.16 3.88 -4.23
CA VAL A 26 -15.23 3.76 -3.10
C VAL A 26 -15.61 4.75 -1.99
N HIS A 27 -15.20 4.45 -0.76
CA HIS A 27 -15.36 5.40 0.34
C HIS A 27 -14.35 6.54 0.20
N LEU A 28 -14.80 7.77 0.45
CA LEU A 28 -13.92 8.87 0.83
C LEU A 28 -13.47 8.63 2.27
N THR A 29 -12.35 7.93 2.44
CA THR A 29 -11.80 7.62 3.76
C THR A 29 -11.31 8.90 4.45
N PRO A 30 -11.37 8.98 5.79
CA PRO A 30 -11.00 10.20 6.49
C PRO A 30 -9.48 10.42 6.50
N VAL A 31 -9.09 11.70 6.64
CA VAL A 31 -7.76 12.11 7.10
C VAL A 31 -7.86 12.47 8.56
N LEU A 32 -7.09 11.79 9.40
CA LEU A 32 -7.09 12.00 10.85
C LEU A 32 -5.77 12.61 11.32
N LYS A 33 -5.78 13.19 12.53
CA LYS A 33 -4.59 13.67 13.24
C LYS A 33 -4.53 12.98 14.62
N ASN A 34 -3.32 12.82 15.16
CA ASN A 34 -3.14 12.32 16.52
C ASN A 34 -2.02 13.08 17.22
N LYS A 35 -2.38 13.86 18.26
CA LYS A 35 -1.43 14.70 18.99
C LYS A 35 -0.33 13.89 19.67
N THR A 36 -0.67 12.76 20.28
CA THR A 36 0.30 11.88 20.94
C THR A 36 1.31 11.32 19.95
N LEU A 37 0.87 10.89 18.75
CA LEU A 37 1.80 10.39 17.74
C LEU A 37 2.69 11.50 17.16
N ASN A 38 2.19 12.74 17.04
CA ASN A 38 3.02 13.90 16.65
C ASN A 38 4.13 14.16 17.67
N GLU A 39 3.79 14.15 18.97
CA GLU A 39 4.74 14.34 20.06
C GLU A 39 5.79 13.24 20.07
N LEU A 40 5.38 11.97 19.95
CA LEU A 40 6.29 10.83 19.88
C LEU A 40 7.23 10.91 18.67
N ALA A 41 6.71 11.24 17.49
CA ALA A 41 7.53 11.38 16.28
C ALA A 41 8.48 12.58 16.35
N SER A 42 8.14 13.63 17.11
CA SER A 42 9.01 14.81 17.28
C SER A 42 9.99 14.70 18.45
N THR A 43 9.81 13.70 19.32
CA THR A 43 10.66 13.49 20.48
C THR A 43 11.93 12.74 20.06
N PRO A 44 13.13 13.18 20.48
CA PRO A 44 14.35 12.41 20.25
C PRO A 44 14.24 11.03 20.87
N ARG A 45 14.69 10.01 20.15
CA ARG A 45 14.80 8.67 20.71
C ARG A 45 15.82 8.67 21.85
N HIS A 46 15.68 7.72 22.79
CA HIS A 46 16.72 7.52 23.80
C HIS A 46 17.99 6.94 23.14
N VAL A 47 19.18 7.44 23.49
CA VAL A 47 20.46 6.98 22.91
C VAL A 47 20.61 5.46 23.04
N ALA A 48 20.22 4.88 24.19
CA ALA A 48 20.28 3.43 24.39
C ALA A 48 19.39 2.63 23.42
N SER A 49 18.34 3.24 22.85
CA SER A 49 17.50 2.58 21.84
C SER A 49 18.16 2.47 20.47
N LEU A 50 19.30 3.16 20.26
CA LEU A 50 20.10 3.04 19.04
C LEU A 50 21.18 1.96 19.16
N THR A 51 21.48 1.48 20.37
CA THR A 51 22.43 0.38 20.59
C THR A 51 21.98 -0.88 19.86
N GLY A 52 22.90 -1.53 19.15
CA GLY A 52 22.60 -2.74 18.36
C GLY A 52 21.89 -2.47 17.03
N THR A 53 21.60 -1.20 16.70
CA THR A 53 21.06 -0.80 15.39
C THR A 53 22.16 -0.23 14.51
N LYS A 54 21.87 -0.03 13.20
CA LYS A 54 22.78 0.67 12.27
C LYS A 54 23.04 2.14 12.62
N TRP A 55 22.31 2.69 13.60
CA TRP A 55 22.44 4.07 14.07
C TRP A 55 23.19 4.18 15.41
N GLN A 56 23.79 3.08 15.88
CA GLN A 56 24.59 3.08 17.11
C GLN A 56 25.67 4.18 17.08
N GLY A 57 25.80 4.90 18.21
CA GLY A 57 26.78 5.98 18.36
C GLY A 57 26.36 7.33 17.76
N ARG A 58 25.21 7.41 17.09
CA ARG A 58 24.66 8.68 16.59
C ARG A 58 23.94 9.45 17.70
N THR A 59 23.87 10.77 17.53
CA THR A 59 22.94 11.60 18.30
C THR A 59 21.54 11.44 17.71
N PRO A 60 20.52 11.05 18.51
CA PRO A 60 19.15 10.91 18.03
C PRO A 60 18.59 12.21 17.47
N ALA A 61 17.96 12.12 16.30
CA ALA A 61 17.37 13.26 15.62
C ALA A 61 16.13 13.83 16.36
N LYS A 62 15.94 15.14 16.26
CA LYS A 62 14.83 15.90 16.84
C LYS A 62 14.02 16.66 15.77
N PRO A 63 13.39 15.97 14.81
CA PRO A 63 12.55 16.65 13.83
C PRO A 63 11.29 17.22 14.48
N THR A 64 10.72 18.26 13.89
CA THR A 64 9.33 18.68 14.20
C THR A 64 8.40 18.07 13.17
N LEU A 65 7.50 17.17 13.60
CA LEU A 65 6.59 16.42 12.74
C LEU A 65 5.13 16.61 13.16
N ARG A 66 4.30 17.03 12.20
CA ARG A 66 2.84 17.09 12.31
C ARG A 66 2.26 16.01 11.40
N LEU A 67 1.70 14.95 11.98
CA LEU A 67 1.27 13.78 11.24
C LEU A 67 -0.20 13.87 10.84
N TYR A 68 -0.47 13.53 9.59
CA TYR A 68 -1.79 13.40 8.99
C TYR A 68 -1.93 11.96 8.48
N PHE A 69 -3.07 11.32 8.70
CA PHE A 69 -3.22 9.89 8.46
C PHE A 69 -4.37 9.62 7.50
N LYS A 70 -4.07 9.12 6.29
CA LYS A 70 -5.09 8.65 5.35
C LYS A 70 -5.49 7.22 5.71
N CYS A 71 -6.72 7.06 6.19
CA CYS A 71 -7.20 5.82 6.80
C CYS A 71 -7.82 4.83 5.80
N GLU A 72 -7.01 4.28 4.90
CA GLU A 72 -7.46 3.26 3.93
C GLU A 72 -7.82 1.91 4.58
N ASN A 73 -7.47 1.71 5.86
CA ASN A 73 -8.02 0.63 6.68
C ASN A 73 -9.55 0.71 6.85
N LEU A 74 -10.17 1.87 6.60
CA LEU A 74 -11.62 2.10 6.62
C LEU A 74 -12.25 2.08 5.21
N GLN A 75 -11.45 1.78 4.18
CA GLN A 75 -11.95 1.60 2.83
C GLN A 75 -12.84 0.34 2.76
N ARG A 76 -13.62 0.23 1.70
CA ARG A 76 -14.28 -1.03 1.32
C ARG A 76 -13.27 -2.18 1.35
N ILE A 77 -13.72 -3.34 1.81
CA ILE A 77 -12.87 -4.52 2.12
C ILE A 77 -11.76 -4.29 3.15
N GLY A 78 -11.72 -3.15 3.85
CA GLY A 78 -10.74 -2.85 4.90
C GLY A 78 -9.34 -2.47 4.41
N ALA A 79 -9.17 -2.14 3.13
CA ALA A 79 -7.87 -1.77 2.56
C ALA A 79 -7.99 -0.99 1.24
N PHE A 80 -6.92 -0.27 0.89
CA PHE A 80 -6.85 0.57 -0.31
C PHE A 80 -7.09 -0.17 -1.64
N LYS A 81 -6.88 -1.49 -1.66
CA LYS A 81 -6.93 -2.34 -2.86
C LYS A 81 -8.27 -2.23 -3.61
N ALA A 82 -9.35 -1.87 -2.92
CA ALA A 82 -10.64 -1.59 -3.55
C ALA A 82 -10.49 -0.60 -4.72
N ARG A 83 -9.70 0.47 -4.57
CA ARG A 83 -9.62 1.55 -5.54
C ARG A 83 -9.14 1.07 -6.91
N GLY A 84 -7.98 0.41 -6.96
CA GLY A 84 -7.47 -0.14 -8.21
C GLY A 84 -8.29 -1.30 -8.75
N ALA A 85 -8.92 -2.12 -7.90
CA ALA A 85 -9.79 -3.19 -8.36
C ALA A 85 -11.05 -2.64 -9.07
N PHE A 86 -11.72 -1.65 -8.44
CA PHE A 86 -12.86 -0.97 -9.06
C PHE A 86 -12.43 -0.23 -10.34
N HIS A 87 -11.31 0.49 -10.31
CA HIS A 87 -10.83 1.20 -11.49
C HIS A 87 -10.51 0.25 -12.64
N ALA A 88 -9.78 -0.84 -12.37
CA ALA A 88 -9.46 -1.85 -13.37
C ALA A 88 -10.71 -2.45 -14.03
N ILE A 89 -11.76 -2.75 -13.25
CA ILE A 89 -13.00 -3.28 -13.80
C ILE A 89 -13.74 -2.22 -14.63
N GLU A 90 -13.84 -0.98 -14.16
CA GLU A 90 -14.46 0.09 -14.95
C GLU A 90 -13.69 0.35 -16.26
N ARG A 91 -12.36 0.24 -16.26
CA ARG A 91 -11.54 0.30 -17.48
C ARG A 91 -11.80 -0.86 -18.42
N LEU A 92 -11.92 -2.09 -17.91
CA LEU A 92 -12.31 -3.26 -18.73
C LEU A 92 -13.68 -3.08 -19.37
N LYS A 93 -14.66 -2.51 -18.65
CA LYS A 93 -16.00 -2.24 -19.20
C LYS A 93 -15.97 -1.24 -20.36
N LEU A 94 -14.97 -0.36 -20.40
CA LEU A 94 -14.75 0.63 -21.44
C LEU A 94 -13.80 0.15 -22.54
N GLU A 95 -13.17 -1.01 -22.39
CA GLU A 95 -12.27 -1.58 -23.38
C GLU A 95 -13.07 -2.01 -24.64
N PRO A 96 -12.72 -1.52 -25.84
CA PRO A 96 -13.45 -1.85 -27.06
C PRO A 96 -13.53 -3.36 -27.29
N GLY A 97 -14.75 -3.88 -27.49
CA GLY A 97 -14.99 -5.29 -27.79
C GLY A 97 -14.89 -6.24 -26.59
N TRP A 98 -14.51 -5.78 -25.39
CA TRP A 98 -14.44 -6.66 -24.22
C TRP A 98 -15.84 -7.17 -23.82
N ARG A 99 -16.84 -6.28 -23.78
CA ARG A 99 -18.21 -6.67 -23.44
C ARG A 99 -18.87 -7.47 -24.55
N GLU A 100 -18.81 -6.97 -25.79
CA GLU A 100 -19.41 -7.61 -26.97
C GLU A 100 -18.79 -8.98 -27.23
N GLY A 101 -17.49 -9.12 -26.96
CA GLY A 101 -16.76 -10.37 -27.07
C GLY A 101 -17.04 -11.36 -25.94
N GLY A 102 -17.99 -11.12 -25.04
CA GLY A 102 -18.37 -12.02 -23.94
C GLY A 102 -17.54 -11.89 -22.66
N GLY A 103 -16.75 -10.83 -22.51
CA GLY A 103 -15.86 -10.62 -21.37
C GLY A 103 -16.60 -10.50 -20.04
N ALA A 104 -17.81 -9.95 -20.03
CA ALA A 104 -18.63 -9.85 -18.81
C ALA A 104 -19.06 -11.24 -18.28
N GLN A 105 -19.30 -12.20 -19.17
CA GLN A 105 -19.66 -13.57 -18.82
C GLN A 105 -18.45 -14.40 -18.39
N ARG A 106 -17.28 -14.13 -18.97
CA ARG A 106 -16.02 -14.79 -18.59
C ARG A 106 -15.42 -14.23 -17.30
N GLY A 107 -15.66 -12.95 -17.01
CA GLY A 107 -15.25 -12.30 -15.79
C GLY A 107 -13.76 -12.02 -15.70
N VAL A 108 -13.27 -11.97 -14.46
CA VAL A 108 -11.90 -11.58 -14.11
C VAL A 108 -11.24 -12.64 -13.24
N VAL A 109 -9.91 -12.69 -13.27
CA VAL A 109 -9.11 -13.62 -12.47
C VAL A 109 -7.94 -12.91 -11.80
N THR A 110 -7.56 -13.34 -10.61
CA THR A 110 -6.29 -12.94 -9.97
C THR A 110 -5.72 -14.07 -9.13
N HIS A 111 -4.43 -13.99 -8.83
CA HIS A 111 -3.80 -14.75 -7.76
C HIS A 111 -3.47 -13.84 -6.57
N SER A 112 -4.15 -14.03 -5.45
CA SER A 112 -3.88 -13.30 -4.21
C SER A 112 -4.56 -14.01 -3.04
N SER A 113 -3.92 -14.05 -1.87
CA SER A 113 -4.51 -14.61 -0.65
C SER A 113 -5.09 -13.56 0.30
N GLY A 114 -5.06 -12.27 -0.06
CA GLY A 114 -5.29 -11.17 0.87
C GLY A 114 -6.15 -10.03 0.32
N ASN A 115 -5.71 -8.80 0.52
CA ASN A 115 -6.51 -7.60 0.26
C ASN A 115 -6.96 -7.47 -1.20
N HIS A 116 -6.11 -7.88 -2.16
CA HIS A 116 -6.47 -7.80 -3.59
C HIS A 116 -7.53 -8.83 -3.99
N ALA A 117 -7.49 -10.04 -3.42
CA ALA A 117 -8.53 -11.05 -3.64
C ALA A 117 -9.92 -10.53 -3.23
N GLN A 118 -10.02 -9.97 -2.03
CA GLN A 118 -11.27 -9.38 -1.54
C GLN A 118 -11.72 -8.18 -2.38
N ALA A 119 -10.78 -7.30 -2.75
CA ALA A 119 -11.07 -6.12 -3.56
C ALA A 119 -11.61 -6.49 -4.95
N LEU A 120 -10.97 -7.44 -5.63
CA LEU A 120 -11.42 -7.89 -6.94
C LEU A 120 -12.76 -8.62 -6.85
N ALA A 121 -12.93 -9.49 -5.85
CA ALA A 121 -14.19 -10.19 -5.63
C ALA A 121 -15.35 -9.21 -5.39
N LEU A 122 -15.15 -8.20 -4.53
CA LEU A 122 -16.17 -7.17 -4.29
C LEU A 122 -16.48 -6.38 -5.57
N ALA A 123 -15.46 -5.91 -6.28
CA ALA A 123 -15.65 -5.09 -7.48
C ALA A 123 -16.33 -5.86 -8.62
N ALA A 124 -16.02 -7.16 -8.77
CA ALA A 124 -16.65 -8.03 -9.74
C ALA A 124 -18.12 -8.31 -9.41
N ARG A 125 -18.43 -8.59 -8.13
CA ARG A 125 -19.80 -8.78 -7.64
C ARG A 125 -20.69 -7.60 -7.99
N GLU A 126 -20.22 -6.38 -7.73
CA GLU A 126 -21.01 -5.16 -7.99
C GLU A 126 -21.09 -4.80 -9.47
N SER A 127 -20.16 -5.34 -10.25
CA SER A 127 -20.21 -5.28 -11.69
C SER A 127 -21.02 -6.41 -12.32
N SER A 128 -21.56 -7.32 -11.51
CA SER A 128 -22.29 -8.52 -11.96
C SER A 128 -21.49 -9.36 -12.95
N ILE A 129 -20.19 -9.53 -12.69
CA ILE A 129 -19.29 -10.41 -13.47
C ILE A 129 -18.64 -11.46 -12.55
N PRO A 130 -18.25 -12.63 -13.08
CA PRO A 130 -17.53 -13.63 -12.28
C PRO A 130 -16.17 -13.13 -11.80
N ALA A 131 -15.80 -13.50 -10.57
CA ALA A 131 -14.45 -13.37 -10.05
C ALA A 131 -13.85 -14.74 -9.74
N HIS A 132 -12.80 -15.09 -10.45
CA HIS A 132 -11.99 -16.28 -10.21
C HIS A 132 -10.76 -15.91 -9.37
N ILE A 133 -10.63 -16.46 -8.17
CA ILE A 133 -9.56 -16.07 -7.25
C ILE A 133 -8.71 -17.29 -6.91
N VAL A 134 -7.44 -17.23 -7.29
CA VAL A 134 -6.45 -18.26 -6.95
C VAL A 134 -5.80 -17.90 -5.62
N MET A 135 -5.94 -18.79 -4.64
CA MET A 135 -5.40 -18.65 -3.28
C MET A 135 -4.53 -19.88 -2.93
N PRO A 136 -3.37 -19.72 -2.28
CA PRO A 136 -2.62 -20.83 -1.70
C PRO A 136 -3.49 -21.67 -0.76
N SER A 137 -3.29 -22.98 -0.77
CA SER A 137 -3.96 -23.93 0.14
C SER A 137 -3.70 -23.60 1.62
N VAL A 138 -2.55 -23.00 1.93
CA VAL A 138 -2.16 -22.55 3.27
C VAL A 138 -2.76 -21.18 3.66
N SER A 139 -3.63 -20.60 2.84
CA SER A 139 -4.27 -19.31 3.15
C SER A 139 -5.12 -19.42 4.41
N ARG A 140 -5.07 -18.39 5.26
CA ARG A 140 -5.85 -18.37 6.50
C ARG A 140 -7.36 -18.53 6.20
N PRO A 141 -8.10 -19.38 6.94
CA PRO A 141 -9.51 -19.67 6.65
C PRO A 141 -10.40 -18.42 6.59
N ASN A 142 -10.14 -17.43 7.44
CA ASN A 142 -10.88 -16.17 7.45
C ASN A 142 -10.73 -15.37 6.15
N LYS A 143 -9.53 -15.36 5.53
CA LYS A 143 -9.29 -14.66 4.25
C LYS A 143 -10.00 -15.37 3.09
N VAL A 144 -10.02 -16.71 3.12
CA VAL A 144 -10.76 -17.53 2.14
C VAL A 144 -12.27 -17.31 2.29
N ALA A 145 -12.78 -17.33 3.52
CA ALA A 145 -14.19 -17.11 3.82
C ALA A 145 -14.66 -15.71 3.40
N ALA A 146 -13.89 -14.66 3.69
CA ALA A 146 -14.20 -13.30 3.26
C ALA A 146 -14.27 -13.19 1.72
N THR A 147 -13.32 -13.79 1.02
CA THR A 147 -13.28 -13.81 -0.46
C THR A 147 -14.49 -14.53 -1.04
N LYS A 148 -14.84 -15.72 -0.52
CA LYS A 148 -16.06 -16.45 -0.91
C LYS A 148 -17.34 -15.70 -0.56
N GLY A 149 -17.36 -14.97 0.56
CA GLY A 149 -18.49 -14.14 0.99
C GLY A 149 -18.83 -13.01 0.00
N TYR A 150 -17.87 -12.58 -0.82
CA TYR A 150 -18.10 -11.66 -1.93
C TYR A 150 -18.56 -12.35 -3.22
N GLY A 151 -18.81 -13.66 -3.21
CA GLY A 151 -19.30 -14.42 -4.37
C GLY A 151 -18.21 -14.90 -5.33
N ALA A 152 -16.94 -14.88 -4.90
CA ALA A 152 -15.84 -15.35 -5.73
C ALA A 152 -15.79 -16.88 -5.85
N ILE A 153 -15.38 -17.35 -7.03
CA ILE A 153 -15.01 -18.73 -7.30
C ILE A 153 -13.54 -18.89 -6.91
N VAL A 154 -13.29 -19.61 -5.81
CA VAL A 154 -11.93 -19.78 -5.26
C VAL A 154 -11.28 -21.06 -5.74
N TYR A 155 -10.07 -20.93 -6.28
CA TYR A 155 -9.20 -22.03 -6.71
C TYR A 155 -8.02 -22.16 -5.75
N SER A 156 -7.62 -23.39 -5.45
CA SER A 156 -6.48 -23.68 -4.57
C SER A 156 -5.20 -23.77 -5.39
N SER A 157 -4.09 -23.26 -4.85
CA SER A 157 -2.75 -23.39 -5.44
C SER A 157 -1.71 -23.81 -4.39
N GLY A 158 -0.47 -24.04 -4.84
CA GLY A 158 0.70 -24.05 -3.97
C GLY A 158 1.02 -22.67 -3.36
N SER A 159 2.08 -22.63 -2.55
CA SER A 159 2.44 -21.46 -1.73
C SER A 159 3.37 -20.47 -2.43
N THR A 160 4.05 -20.89 -3.49
CA THR A 160 4.99 -20.05 -4.24
C THR A 160 4.28 -19.13 -5.24
N SER A 161 4.96 -18.08 -5.74
CA SER A 161 4.40 -17.24 -6.82
C SER A 161 4.19 -18.05 -8.10
N VAL A 162 5.18 -18.87 -8.45
CA VAL A 162 5.15 -19.69 -9.67
C VAL A 162 3.96 -20.65 -9.68
N GLU A 163 3.70 -21.35 -8.57
CA GLU A 163 2.55 -22.26 -8.46
C GLU A 163 1.21 -21.51 -8.56
N ARG A 164 1.12 -20.31 -7.98
CA ARG A 164 -0.08 -19.46 -8.08
C ARG A 164 -0.33 -18.97 -9.51
N GLU A 165 0.72 -18.55 -10.19
CA GLU A 165 0.66 -18.08 -11.58
C GLU A 165 0.29 -19.22 -12.53
N ALA A 166 0.81 -20.42 -12.31
CA ALA A 166 0.44 -21.61 -13.07
C ALA A 166 -1.07 -21.90 -13.00
N VAL A 167 -1.64 -21.95 -11.79
CA VAL A 167 -3.08 -22.17 -11.61
C VAL A 167 -3.90 -20.99 -12.18
N ALA A 168 -3.43 -19.75 -12.05
CA ALA A 168 -4.09 -18.62 -12.68
C ALA A 168 -4.14 -18.75 -14.21
N ASN A 169 -3.05 -19.21 -14.84
CA ASN A 169 -2.99 -19.46 -16.28
C ASN A 169 -3.95 -20.59 -16.71
N GLU A 170 -4.07 -21.65 -15.93
CA GLU A 170 -5.05 -22.73 -16.17
C GLU A 170 -6.48 -22.18 -16.12
N VAL A 171 -6.81 -21.36 -15.12
CA VAL A 171 -8.11 -20.71 -15.00
C VAL A 171 -8.37 -19.78 -16.19
N ILE A 172 -7.39 -18.99 -16.61
CA ILE A 172 -7.49 -18.12 -17.80
C ILE A 172 -7.78 -18.98 -19.03
N ALA A 173 -7.05 -20.07 -19.24
CA ALA A 173 -7.26 -20.94 -20.39
C ALA A 173 -8.65 -21.59 -20.41
N ALA A 174 -9.15 -21.99 -19.24
CA ALA A 174 -10.45 -22.66 -19.11
C ALA A 174 -11.65 -21.71 -19.22
N THR A 175 -11.53 -20.48 -18.73
CA THR A 175 -12.65 -19.54 -18.59
C THR A 175 -12.59 -18.39 -19.58
N GLY A 176 -11.41 -18.08 -20.12
CA GLY A 176 -11.10 -16.84 -20.83
C GLY A 176 -11.28 -15.57 -19.99
N ALA A 177 -11.26 -15.71 -18.66
CA ALA A 177 -11.31 -14.59 -17.72
C ALA A 177 -10.07 -13.70 -17.87
N ARG A 178 -10.26 -12.40 -17.63
CA ARG A 178 -9.17 -11.43 -17.75
C ARG A 178 -8.36 -11.35 -16.45
N LEU A 179 -7.05 -11.59 -16.51
CA LEU A 179 -6.16 -11.38 -15.36
C LEU A 179 -6.20 -9.92 -14.90
N VAL A 180 -6.38 -9.70 -13.59
CA VAL A 180 -6.26 -8.41 -12.91
C VAL A 180 -5.18 -8.49 -11.84
N PRO A 181 -3.94 -8.03 -12.12
CA PRO A 181 -2.82 -8.21 -11.21
C PRO A 181 -2.97 -7.34 -9.96
N PRO A 182 -2.29 -7.71 -8.86
CA PRO A 182 -2.42 -7.00 -7.59
C PRO A 182 -1.75 -5.61 -7.56
N TYR A 183 -0.81 -5.31 -8.46
CA TYR A 183 -0.07 -4.03 -8.44
C TYR A 183 0.55 -3.63 -9.78
N ASP A 184 1.13 -4.55 -10.55
CA ASP A 184 1.95 -4.22 -11.74
C ASP A 184 1.08 -4.01 -12.98
N HIS A 185 0.25 -2.96 -12.97
CA HIS A 185 -0.52 -2.55 -14.12
C HIS A 185 -0.93 -1.08 -14.03
N PRO A 186 -0.92 -0.31 -15.14
CA PRO A 186 -1.30 1.09 -15.13
C PRO A 186 -2.68 1.38 -14.51
N ASP A 187 -3.73 0.67 -14.92
CA ASP A 187 -5.06 0.88 -14.33
C ASP A 187 -5.12 0.57 -12.83
N ILE A 188 -4.30 -0.36 -12.33
CA ILE A 188 -4.23 -0.61 -10.89
C ILE A 188 -3.61 0.60 -10.20
N MET A 189 -2.44 1.04 -10.67
CA MET A 189 -1.69 2.18 -10.13
C MET A 189 -2.52 3.47 -10.13
N LEU A 190 -3.18 3.79 -11.25
CA LEU A 190 -4.03 4.98 -11.39
C LEU A 190 -5.19 4.96 -10.39
N GLY A 191 -5.86 3.81 -10.25
CA GLY A 191 -6.92 3.64 -9.25
C GLY A 191 -6.39 3.82 -7.83
N GLN A 192 -5.22 3.28 -7.50
CA GLN A 192 -4.63 3.49 -6.16
C GLN A 192 -4.29 4.97 -5.92
N GLY A 193 -3.80 5.68 -6.93
CA GLY A 193 -3.44 7.09 -6.82
C GLY A 193 -4.58 8.01 -6.43
N THR A 194 -5.83 7.61 -6.65
CA THR A 194 -7.02 8.38 -6.27
C THR A 194 -7.04 8.72 -4.77
N MET A 195 -6.49 7.85 -3.92
CA MET A 195 -6.38 8.13 -2.48
C MET A 195 -5.49 9.32 -2.19
N GLY A 196 -4.44 9.52 -3.01
CA GLY A 196 -3.48 10.60 -2.82
C GLY A 196 -4.08 11.96 -3.16
N LEU A 197 -4.95 12.04 -4.17
CA LEU A 197 -5.73 13.24 -4.48
C LEU A 197 -6.65 13.61 -3.31
N GLU A 198 -7.41 12.65 -2.80
CA GLU A 198 -8.28 12.86 -1.64
C GLU A 198 -7.48 13.26 -0.40
N PHE A 199 -6.30 12.65 -0.19
CA PHE A 199 -5.45 12.95 0.96
C PHE A 199 -4.97 14.40 0.90
N GLN A 200 -4.46 14.85 -0.24
CA GLN A 200 -4.07 16.25 -0.46
C GLN A 200 -5.23 17.20 -0.15
N ASP A 201 -6.38 16.97 -0.78
CA ASP A 201 -7.54 17.84 -0.64
C ASP A 201 -8.01 17.94 0.82
N GLN A 202 -8.16 16.80 1.52
CA GLN A 202 -8.59 16.76 2.92
C GLN A 202 -7.52 17.29 3.89
N ALA A 203 -6.24 17.13 3.57
CA ALA A 203 -5.16 17.64 4.41
C ALA A 203 -5.12 19.16 4.38
N ARG A 204 -5.39 19.81 3.23
CA ARG A 204 -5.42 21.28 3.14
C ARG A 204 -6.37 21.94 4.14
N ASP A 205 -7.50 21.30 4.43
CA ASP A 205 -8.47 21.80 5.41
C ASP A 205 -7.99 21.65 6.86
N LEU A 206 -6.99 20.80 7.11
CA LEU A 206 -6.46 20.46 8.43
C LEU A 206 -5.11 21.11 8.74
N LEU A 207 -4.45 21.67 7.73
CA LEU A 207 -3.14 22.31 7.80
C LEU A 207 -3.18 23.62 8.59
N PRO A 208 -2.05 24.05 9.19
CA PRO A 208 -1.94 25.37 9.79
C PRO A 208 -2.18 26.51 8.79
N ALA A 209 -2.63 27.66 9.29
CA ALA A 209 -2.78 28.86 8.46
C ALA A 209 -1.47 29.21 7.74
N GLY A 210 -1.55 29.50 6.43
CA GLY A 210 -0.40 29.83 5.59
C GLY A 210 0.31 28.62 4.96
N LYS A 211 -0.01 27.38 5.36
CA LYS A 211 0.43 26.17 4.66
C LYS A 211 -0.54 25.83 3.53
N LYS A 212 -0.01 25.66 2.32
CA LYS A 212 -0.81 25.35 1.13
C LYS A 212 -1.05 23.86 0.95
N ASP A 213 -0.09 23.02 1.33
CA ASP A 213 -0.13 21.58 1.15
C ASP A 213 0.79 20.87 2.16
N LEU A 214 0.74 19.53 2.18
CA LEU A 214 1.65 18.69 2.93
C LEU A 214 3.09 18.87 2.43
N ASP A 215 4.07 18.76 3.33
CA ASP A 215 5.49 18.81 2.94
C ASP A 215 5.93 17.47 2.31
N ALA A 216 5.31 16.36 2.74
CA ALA A 216 5.58 15.02 2.21
C ALA A 216 4.46 14.01 2.51
N ILE A 217 4.43 12.91 1.77
CA ILE A 217 3.62 11.71 2.02
C ILE A 217 4.51 10.46 2.06
N VAL A 218 4.32 9.61 3.07
CA VAL A 218 4.97 8.28 3.19
C VAL A 218 3.93 7.19 3.00
N THR A 219 4.24 6.22 2.13
CA THR A 219 3.38 5.06 1.88
C THR A 219 4.15 3.75 2.10
N PRO A 220 3.48 2.67 2.53
CA PRO A 220 4.13 1.38 2.58
C PRO A 220 4.37 0.87 1.16
N CYS A 221 5.49 0.20 0.93
CA CYS A 221 5.86 -0.37 -0.35
C CYS A 221 5.94 -1.90 -0.26
N GLY A 222 5.23 -2.56 -1.17
CA GLY A 222 5.45 -3.96 -1.54
C GLY A 222 5.72 -3.95 -3.04
N GLY A 223 4.78 -4.45 -3.83
CA GLY A 223 4.87 -4.37 -5.30
C GLY A 223 4.85 -2.96 -5.92
N GLY A 224 4.84 -1.89 -5.13
CA GLY A 224 4.95 -0.49 -5.58
C GLY A 224 3.69 0.16 -6.17
N GLY A 225 2.61 -0.59 -6.42
CA GLY A 225 1.41 -0.05 -7.09
C GLY A 225 0.72 1.11 -6.35
N MET A 226 0.70 1.09 -5.00
CA MET A 226 0.18 2.21 -4.20
C MET A 226 1.16 3.38 -4.15
N LEU A 227 2.43 3.12 -3.86
CA LEU A 227 3.48 4.14 -3.79
C LEU A 227 3.56 4.94 -5.09
N SER A 228 3.62 4.23 -6.23
CA SER A 228 3.64 4.85 -7.55
C SER A 228 2.34 5.60 -7.86
N GLY A 229 1.17 5.07 -7.52
CA GLY A 229 -0.10 5.78 -7.67
C GLY A 229 -0.14 7.09 -6.88
N VAL A 230 0.31 7.07 -5.62
CA VAL A 230 0.41 8.29 -4.79
C VAL A 230 1.45 9.26 -5.34
N ALA A 231 2.59 8.78 -5.83
CA ALA A 231 3.60 9.60 -6.50
C ALA A 231 3.02 10.33 -7.73
N LEU A 232 2.28 9.62 -8.59
CA LEU A 232 1.58 10.24 -9.72
C LEU A 232 0.57 11.29 -9.27
N SER A 233 -0.17 11.00 -8.19
CA SER A 233 -1.11 11.95 -7.60
C SER A 233 -0.44 13.18 -6.97
N CYS A 234 0.89 13.21 -6.80
CA CYS A 234 1.64 14.34 -6.26
C CYS A 234 2.51 15.05 -7.33
N GLU A 235 2.49 14.55 -8.57
CA GLU A 235 3.28 15.14 -9.65
C GLU A 235 2.87 16.61 -9.85
N GLY A 236 3.86 17.51 -9.86
CA GLY A 236 3.68 18.95 -10.05
C GLY A 236 3.18 19.73 -8.82
N THR A 237 2.95 19.11 -7.65
CA THR A 237 2.43 19.85 -6.47
C THR A 237 3.50 20.36 -5.54
N GLY A 238 4.71 19.81 -5.63
CA GLY A 238 5.80 20.07 -4.69
C GLY A 238 5.78 19.16 -3.44
N ILE A 239 4.75 18.33 -3.27
CA ILE A 239 4.69 17.34 -2.19
C ILE A 239 5.67 16.21 -2.51
N ARG A 240 6.56 15.91 -1.57
CA ARG A 240 7.51 14.80 -1.72
C ARG A 240 6.86 13.48 -1.36
N VAL A 241 7.20 12.42 -2.09
CA VAL A 241 6.70 11.08 -1.81
C VAL A 241 7.84 10.16 -1.41
N TYR A 242 7.65 9.44 -0.31
CA TYR A 242 8.61 8.47 0.22
C TYR A 242 7.97 7.08 0.32
N GLY A 243 8.75 6.05 0.06
CA GLY A 243 8.34 4.68 0.29
C GLY A 243 8.96 4.11 1.56
N SER A 244 8.25 3.17 2.18
CA SER A 244 8.64 2.55 3.43
C SER A 244 8.42 1.04 3.38
N GLU A 245 9.44 0.26 3.74
CA GLU A 245 9.47 -1.20 3.63
C GLU A 245 9.89 -1.87 4.94
N PRO A 246 9.53 -3.14 5.16
CA PRO A 246 10.16 -3.97 6.19
C PRO A 246 11.58 -4.37 5.76
N GLU A 247 12.56 -4.36 6.67
CA GLU A 247 13.94 -4.75 6.32
C GLU A 247 14.20 -6.27 6.42
N TYR A 248 13.32 -7.02 7.09
CA TYR A 248 13.55 -8.43 7.40
C TYR A 248 13.61 -9.31 6.14
N GLU A 249 14.64 -10.15 6.05
CA GLU A 249 14.89 -11.09 4.95
C GLU A 249 14.79 -10.49 3.54
N GLY A 250 15.20 -9.22 3.40
CA GLY A 250 15.24 -8.53 2.12
C GLY A 250 13.87 -8.09 1.61
N ALA A 251 12.87 -7.90 2.48
CA ALA A 251 11.62 -7.25 2.13
C ALA A 251 11.77 -5.74 1.79
N ASP A 252 12.98 -5.19 1.91
CA ASP A 252 13.37 -3.82 1.53
C ASP A 252 13.92 -3.75 0.09
N ASP A 253 13.33 -4.51 -0.83
CA ASP A 253 13.84 -4.64 -2.19
C ASP A 253 13.74 -3.37 -3.00
N ALA A 254 12.71 -2.55 -2.81
CA ALA A 254 12.61 -1.25 -3.47
C ALA A 254 13.70 -0.31 -2.97
N LYS A 255 14.01 -0.31 -1.67
CA LYS A 255 15.10 0.48 -1.09
C LYS A 255 16.45 0.06 -1.66
N ARG A 256 16.76 -1.23 -1.61
CA ARG A 256 18.02 -1.76 -2.16
C ARG A 256 18.12 -1.49 -3.66
N GLY A 257 17.02 -1.63 -4.37
CA GLY A 257 16.95 -1.31 -5.79
C GLY A 257 17.15 0.18 -6.05
N TYR A 258 16.53 1.05 -5.25
CA TYR A 258 16.62 2.51 -5.38
C TYR A 258 18.05 3.01 -5.14
N GLU A 259 18.75 2.44 -4.15
CA GLU A 259 20.15 2.78 -3.84
C GLU A 259 21.13 2.27 -4.90
N THR A 260 20.87 1.10 -5.49
CA THR A 260 21.75 0.50 -6.51
C THR A 260 21.39 0.90 -7.94
N GLY A 261 20.23 1.54 -8.12
CA GLY A 261 19.66 1.88 -9.41
C GLY A 261 19.16 0.73 -10.26
N LYS A 262 18.98 -0.46 -9.65
CA LYS A 262 18.53 -1.66 -10.34
C LYS A 262 17.37 -2.30 -9.60
N ARG A 263 16.26 -2.53 -10.30
CA ARG A 263 15.09 -3.24 -9.75
C ARG A 263 15.50 -4.64 -9.26
N VAL A 264 15.13 -4.96 -8.02
CA VAL A 264 15.31 -6.30 -7.44
C VAL A 264 14.06 -7.12 -7.77
N GLU A 265 14.24 -8.30 -8.36
CA GLU A 265 13.12 -9.05 -8.94
C GLU A 265 12.60 -10.17 -8.04
N THR A 266 13.32 -10.49 -6.96
CA THR A 266 12.98 -11.60 -6.04
C THR A 266 13.29 -11.25 -4.60
N VAL A 267 12.38 -11.63 -3.70
CA VAL A 267 12.54 -11.51 -2.24
C VAL A 267 12.05 -12.77 -1.55
N LYS A 268 12.58 -13.07 -0.36
CA LYS A 268 12.01 -14.10 0.52
C LYS A 268 10.83 -13.51 1.30
N GLY A 269 11.09 -12.38 1.96
CA GLY A 269 10.08 -11.49 2.55
C GLY A 269 9.11 -12.19 3.50
N LEU A 270 9.57 -12.84 4.57
CA LEU A 270 8.69 -13.49 5.56
C LEU A 270 8.24 -12.57 6.72
N THR A 271 8.45 -11.26 6.59
CA THR A 271 8.03 -10.19 7.51
C THR A 271 6.58 -10.30 8.00
N ILE A 272 6.29 -9.86 9.24
CA ILE A 272 4.95 -9.69 9.80
C ILE A 272 4.05 -8.76 8.97
N ALA A 273 4.64 -7.87 8.17
CA ALA A 273 3.94 -7.05 7.18
C ALA A 273 3.60 -7.88 5.92
N ASP A 274 2.65 -8.81 6.05
CA ASP A 274 2.34 -9.80 5.01
C ASP A 274 1.88 -9.22 3.66
N GLY A 275 1.37 -7.99 3.67
CA GLY A 275 0.97 -7.25 2.47
C GLY A 275 2.14 -6.69 1.65
N LEU A 276 3.37 -6.72 2.17
CA LEU A 276 4.57 -6.10 1.58
C LEU A 276 5.62 -7.12 1.13
N ARG A 277 5.25 -8.40 1.02
CA ARG A 277 6.17 -9.52 0.71
C ARG A 277 6.44 -9.73 -0.78
N THR A 278 6.28 -8.70 -1.61
CA THR A 278 6.37 -8.82 -3.07
C THR A 278 7.33 -7.79 -3.63
N PRO A 279 8.18 -8.17 -4.60
CA PRO A 279 9.11 -7.23 -5.21
C PRO A 279 8.38 -6.17 -6.03
N VAL A 280 9.00 -5.00 -6.20
CA VAL A 280 8.44 -3.92 -7.02
C VAL A 280 8.25 -4.36 -8.48
N GLY A 281 7.05 -4.08 -9.02
CA GLY A 281 6.70 -4.35 -10.42
C GLY A 281 7.42 -3.43 -11.41
N VAL A 282 7.37 -3.76 -12.70
CA VAL A 282 8.03 -3.00 -13.77
C VAL A 282 7.41 -1.61 -13.92
N HIS A 283 6.07 -1.51 -13.98
CA HIS A 283 5.39 -0.22 -14.14
C HIS A 283 5.55 0.69 -12.91
N PRO A 284 5.37 0.20 -11.66
CA PRO A 284 5.71 0.97 -10.48
C PRO A 284 7.16 1.44 -10.46
N TRP A 285 8.13 0.60 -10.86
CA TRP A 285 9.54 0.98 -10.90
C TRP A 285 9.81 2.15 -11.85
N GLY A 286 9.17 2.19 -13.01
CA GLY A 286 9.28 3.31 -13.95
C GLY A 286 8.83 4.65 -13.36
N VAL A 287 7.80 4.64 -12.50
CA VAL A 287 7.34 5.83 -11.76
C VAL A 287 8.28 6.18 -10.61
N ILE A 288 8.61 5.18 -9.80
CA ILE A 288 9.39 5.34 -8.55
C ILE A 288 10.81 5.82 -8.87
N TYR A 289 11.52 5.11 -9.75
CA TYR A 289 12.96 5.29 -9.95
C TYR A 289 13.31 5.97 -11.27
N GLU A 290 12.74 5.55 -12.40
CA GLU A 290 13.16 6.06 -13.72
C GLU A 290 12.70 7.51 -13.91
N ARG A 291 11.46 7.81 -13.52
CA ARG A 291 10.91 9.18 -13.53
C ARG A 291 11.21 9.99 -12.28
N LYS A 292 11.81 9.38 -11.24
CA LYS A 292 12.18 10.05 -9.97
C LYS A 292 10.99 10.72 -9.25
N LEU A 293 9.79 10.13 -9.32
CA LEU A 293 8.62 10.67 -8.60
C LEU A 293 8.58 10.28 -7.12
N VAL A 294 9.46 9.37 -6.68
CA VAL A 294 9.67 9.05 -5.26
C VAL A 294 11.04 9.58 -4.87
N SER A 295 11.12 10.33 -3.76
CA SER A 295 12.33 11.03 -3.33
C SER A 295 13.34 10.10 -2.66
N ALA A 296 12.87 9.18 -1.82
CA ALA A 296 13.70 8.15 -1.19
C ALA A 296 12.86 6.98 -0.66
N MET A 297 13.55 5.86 -0.39
CA MET A 297 13.00 4.67 0.22
C MET A 297 13.64 4.43 1.60
N PHE A 298 12.82 4.06 2.58
CA PHE A 298 13.27 3.74 3.93
C PHE A 298 12.84 2.33 4.32
N ALA A 299 13.58 1.73 5.24
CA ALA A 299 13.24 0.43 5.78
C ALA A 299 13.25 0.43 7.31
N VAL A 300 12.40 -0.39 7.91
CA VAL A 300 12.19 -0.51 9.35
C VAL A 300 12.21 -1.97 9.80
N SER A 301 12.60 -2.19 11.05
CA SER A 301 12.69 -3.53 11.64
C SER A 301 11.30 -4.10 11.97
N GLU A 302 11.22 -5.41 12.17
CA GLU A 302 9.99 -6.07 12.64
C GLU A 302 9.53 -5.52 14.00
N ASP A 303 10.48 -5.18 14.89
CA ASP A 303 10.15 -4.59 16.18
C ASP A 303 9.52 -3.20 16.02
N ASP A 304 10.08 -2.37 15.16
CA ASP A 304 9.55 -1.03 14.86
C ASP A 304 8.12 -1.11 14.32
N ILE A 305 7.85 -2.05 13.39
CA ILE A 305 6.52 -2.30 12.83
C ILE A 305 5.55 -2.74 13.93
N LEU A 306 5.96 -3.66 14.79
CA LEU A 306 5.15 -4.18 15.89
C LEU A 306 4.80 -3.07 16.89
N GLN A 307 5.78 -2.25 17.29
CA GLN A 307 5.57 -1.14 18.22
C GLN A 307 4.67 -0.05 17.62
N ALA A 308 4.87 0.30 16.34
CA ALA A 308 3.99 1.23 15.64
C ALA A 308 2.56 0.70 15.54
N THR A 309 2.40 -0.59 15.23
CA THR A 309 1.07 -1.25 15.22
C THR A 309 0.41 -1.13 16.59
N LYS A 310 1.12 -1.48 17.66
CA LYS A 310 0.64 -1.36 19.04
C LYS A 310 0.18 0.05 19.38
N LEU A 311 0.98 1.06 19.03
CA LEU A 311 0.65 2.47 19.28
C LEU A 311 -0.64 2.90 18.57
N VAL A 312 -0.87 2.44 17.34
CA VAL A 312 -2.11 2.76 16.62
C VAL A 312 -3.32 2.16 17.34
N PHE A 313 -3.24 0.90 17.79
CA PHE A 313 -4.31 0.29 18.60
C PHE A 313 -4.50 0.99 19.95
N GLU A 314 -3.43 1.26 20.69
CA GLU A 314 -3.50 1.75 22.08
C GLU A 314 -3.74 3.26 22.20
N ARG A 315 -3.26 4.05 21.25
CA ARG A 315 -3.30 5.53 21.30
C ARG A 315 -4.15 6.16 20.21
N PHE A 316 -4.34 5.48 19.08
CA PHE A 316 -5.18 5.98 17.99
C PHE A 316 -6.55 5.31 17.91
N LYS A 317 -6.70 4.11 18.51
CA LYS A 317 -7.96 3.35 18.53
C LYS A 317 -8.45 2.95 17.14
N LEU A 318 -7.52 2.74 16.21
CA LEU A 318 -7.79 2.18 14.90
C LEU A 318 -7.25 0.76 14.82
N VAL A 319 -7.97 -0.09 14.09
CA VAL A 319 -7.50 -1.42 13.70
C VAL A 319 -6.73 -1.28 12.40
N ILE A 320 -5.43 -1.61 12.44
CA ILE A 320 -4.57 -1.66 11.27
C ILE A 320 -3.84 -3.00 11.21
N GLU A 321 -3.51 -3.47 10.00
CA GLU A 321 -2.60 -4.61 9.82
C GLU A 321 -1.12 -4.13 9.87
N PRO A 322 -0.13 -5.00 10.17
CA PRO A 322 1.27 -4.58 10.33
C PRO A 322 1.83 -3.83 9.11
N SER A 323 1.43 -4.23 7.90
CA SER A 323 1.80 -3.57 6.64
C SER A 323 1.45 -2.07 6.63
N ALA A 324 0.35 -1.68 7.28
CA ALA A 324 -0.10 -0.30 7.34
C ALA A 324 0.65 0.54 8.40
N ALA A 325 1.34 -0.10 9.35
CA ALA A 325 2.10 0.58 10.39
C ALA A 325 3.50 1.03 9.93
N VAL A 326 4.00 0.45 8.83
CA VAL A 326 5.35 0.66 8.29
C VAL A 326 5.71 2.15 8.05
N PRO A 327 4.83 3.01 7.48
CA PRO A 327 5.10 4.45 7.38
C PRO A 327 5.23 5.16 8.72
N LEU A 328 4.39 4.80 9.71
CA LEU A 328 4.48 5.37 11.05
C LEU A 328 5.76 4.89 11.76
N ALA A 329 6.12 3.62 11.61
CA ALA A 329 7.38 3.09 12.11
C ALA A 329 8.58 3.87 11.54
N THR A 330 8.52 4.27 10.26
CA THR A 330 9.57 5.10 9.65
C THR A 330 9.67 6.47 10.31
N ALA A 331 8.54 7.17 10.50
CA ALA A 331 8.52 8.47 11.15
C ALA A 331 8.99 8.43 12.63
N LEU A 332 8.68 7.34 13.33
CA LEU A 332 9.02 7.16 14.75
C LEU A 332 10.46 6.70 14.95
N TYR A 333 10.95 5.76 14.13
CA TYR A 333 12.12 4.97 14.48
C TYR A 333 13.26 5.02 13.46
N ASN A 334 13.01 5.36 12.20
CA ASN A 334 14.08 5.42 11.21
C ASN A 334 14.89 6.71 11.37
N GLU A 335 16.10 6.63 11.94
CA GLU A 335 16.92 7.82 12.22
C GLU A 335 17.47 8.50 10.95
N ASP A 336 17.63 7.79 9.83
CA ASP A 336 18.02 8.42 8.57
C ASP A 336 16.90 9.32 8.04
N PHE A 337 15.65 8.86 8.10
CA PHE A 337 14.47 9.67 7.79
C PHE A 337 14.34 10.86 8.75
N ARG A 338 14.44 10.61 10.05
CA ARG A 338 14.26 11.65 11.08
C ARG A 338 15.33 12.74 10.99
N ALA A 339 16.60 12.37 10.78
CA ALA A 339 17.69 13.33 10.59
C ALA A 339 17.56 14.11 9.28
N MET A 340 17.07 13.48 8.20
CA MET A 340 16.75 14.16 6.94
C MET A 340 15.67 15.23 7.17
N VAL A 341 14.57 14.87 7.84
CA VAL A 341 13.50 15.82 8.16
C VAL A 341 14.03 16.98 9.02
N GLU A 342 14.79 16.70 10.08
CA GLU A 342 15.34 17.74 10.96
C GLU A 342 16.19 18.74 10.18
N ARG A 343 17.08 18.26 9.30
CA ARG A 343 17.94 19.10 8.46
C ARG A 343 17.14 19.95 7.47
N GLU A 344 16.13 19.38 6.82
CA GLU A 344 15.44 20.01 5.71
C GLU A 344 14.25 20.87 6.14
N ALA A 345 13.58 20.50 7.25
CA ALA A 345 12.45 21.22 7.79
C ALA A 345 12.87 22.39 8.69
N GLY A 346 14.02 22.27 9.36
CA GLY A 346 14.42 23.18 10.43
C GLY A 346 13.34 23.31 11.51
N GLU A 347 13.23 24.50 12.07
CA GLU A 347 12.26 24.80 13.14
C GLU A 347 10.80 24.79 12.66
N ALA A 348 10.55 25.03 11.37
CA ALA A 348 9.20 25.02 10.82
C ALA A 348 8.56 23.62 10.87
N GLY A 349 9.38 22.57 10.84
CA GLY A 349 8.91 21.18 10.82
C GLY A 349 8.14 20.81 9.55
N TRP A 350 7.83 19.53 9.40
CA TRP A 350 7.01 19.02 8.29
C TRP A 350 5.59 18.70 8.72
N ASP A 351 4.65 19.04 7.85
CA ASP A 351 3.34 18.44 7.75
C ASP A 351 3.44 17.15 6.91
N LEU A 352 3.48 16.01 7.60
CA LEU A 352 3.78 14.70 7.03
C LEU A 352 2.52 13.83 6.93
N GLY A 353 2.14 13.49 5.69
CA GLY A 353 1.09 12.52 5.44
C GLY A 353 1.59 11.08 5.55
N LEU A 354 0.85 10.21 6.23
CA LEU A 354 1.10 8.78 6.37
C LEU A 354 -0.14 8.00 5.89
N VAL A 355 0.07 6.93 5.12
CA VAL A 355 -1.04 6.08 4.64
C VAL A 355 -1.16 4.83 5.50
N PHE A 356 -2.31 4.66 6.16
CA PHE A 356 -2.70 3.39 6.77
C PHE A 356 -3.40 2.53 5.73
N SER A 357 -2.62 1.69 5.04
CA SER A 357 -3.07 0.98 3.84
C SER A 357 -4.20 -0.04 4.04
N GLY A 358 -4.34 -0.61 5.23
CA GLY A 358 -5.29 -1.68 5.49
C GLY A 358 -5.42 -2.08 6.96
N GLY A 359 -6.51 -2.77 7.28
CA GLY A 359 -6.88 -3.23 8.62
C GLY A 359 -7.23 -4.71 8.70
N ASN A 360 -6.89 -5.50 7.68
CA ASN A 360 -7.33 -6.89 7.54
C ASN A 360 -6.46 -7.87 8.35
N ILE A 361 -6.54 -7.75 9.67
CA ILE A 361 -5.97 -8.69 10.64
C ILE A 361 -7.08 -9.38 11.43
N ALA A 362 -6.96 -10.70 11.62
CA ALA A 362 -7.88 -11.44 12.48
C ALA A 362 -7.53 -11.21 13.95
N MET A 363 -8.52 -11.29 14.85
CA MET A 363 -8.31 -11.20 16.30
C MET A 363 -7.24 -12.20 16.77
N ASP A 364 -7.34 -13.46 16.37
CA ASP A 364 -6.34 -14.48 16.72
C ASP A 364 -4.95 -14.12 16.20
N GLY A 365 -4.87 -13.57 14.98
CA GLY A 365 -3.62 -13.09 14.41
C GLY A 365 -3.02 -11.92 15.19
N LEU A 366 -3.86 -11.04 15.75
CA LEU A 366 -3.42 -9.95 16.62
C LEU A 366 -2.89 -10.48 17.95
N VAL A 367 -3.58 -11.47 18.54
CA VAL A 367 -3.16 -12.11 19.79
C VAL A 367 -1.82 -12.82 19.60
N GLU A 368 -1.68 -13.65 18.55
CA GLU A 368 -0.44 -14.34 18.21
C GLU A 368 0.73 -13.35 18.04
N LEU A 369 0.49 -12.26 17.31
CA LEU A 369 1.50 -11.23 17.01
C LEU A 369 2.09 -10.61 18.28
N PHE A 370 1.28 -10.40 19.32
CA PHE A 370 1.74 -9.82 20.59
C PHE A 370 2.10 -10.84 21.68
N ALA A 371 1.62 -12.09 21.57
CA ALA A 371 1.97 -13.17 22.48
C ALA A 371 3.42 -13.65 22.28
N ALA A 372 3.89 -13.70 21.03
CA ALA A 372 5.24 -14.16 20.68
C ALA A 372 6.37 -13.36 21.37
N LYS A 373 6.11 -12.10 21.76
CA LYS A 373 7.09 -11.22 22.40
C LYS A 373 7.16 -11.36 23.93
N GLN A 374 6.17 -12.00 24.57
CA GLN A 374 6.22 -12.24 26.02
C GLN A 374 7.10 -13.44 26.39
N GLN A 375 7.57 -14.20 25.39
CA GLN A 375 8.38 -15.42 25.58
C GLN A 375 9.86 -15.26 25.15
N SER A 376 10.25 -14.06 24.68
CA SER A 376 11.62 -13.67 24.30
C SER A 376 12.10 -12.54 25.19
#